data_AF-A0A176Q758-F1
#
_entry.id   AF-A0A176Q758-F1
#
_cell.length_a   1.000
_cell.length_b   1.000
_cell.length_c   1.000
_cell.angle_alpha   90.00
_cell.angle_beta   90.00
_cell.angle_gamma   90.00
#
_symmetry.space_group_name_H-M   'P 1'
#
loop_
_entity.id
_entity.type
_entity.pdbx_description
1 polymer ?
#
loop_
_entity_poly.entity_id
_entity_poly.type
_entity_poly.pdbx_seq_one_letter_code
_entity_poly.pdbx_strand_id
1 'polypeptide(L)'
;MPNKSKINRELVKAFNSILRFGDDVFTNCTVDGTFSSKEDHIVILFDNNMTLDWRIKYLSSMKKKIIQRFCPDESILDDRFYTKFFPFNFDQGKLAEDNKFLVPIRKEVVFNLKFLLASEIARFATDLIKEQKKEDKKLELGCKDLSDEIEKEIEKEIEDYIDYNIIDKVFDKGSYLYGAECVESNLQSSFVKLLSSSITGYENGPKKTKDFLEEKGNCVYLKKGVFDDLKFVKDIVRHEEYLTCRCFDTPKGKVEVIDMLKFAVVDLFRKANISVVETERASYSDSDEDSVLIPIVSGSNGDRYLTKEEAEHVNNIFGMVILNNVEGHVSQKLDNQGVYAIDCANPDIAYCLMDKIMKSSLIIGNKVKDKDTGKDKYEDKVEYKLSIDPARVQAMKSQTLAPSEKVEIDGPSGDSGFGGSLKGRTIHAKNSRKLLGLNYYDEDAQRIKDDNSAKDSGLGASSARSSARSNNPQTTFDQPSISQLDQYSAKKRTSISKNSCCIS
;
A
#
# COMPACT_ATOMS: atom_id res chain seq x y z
N MET A 1 21.23 -13.75 -18.32
CA MET A 1 20.06 -13.77 -17.40
C MET A 1 19.97 -12.49 -16.55
N PRO A 2 19.70 -11.31 -17.13
CA PRO A 2 19.72 -10.03 -16.40
C PRO A 2 18.42 -9.69 -15.62
N ASN A 3 17.33 -10.46 -15.79
CA ASN A 3 16.00 -10.07 -15.30
C ASN A 3 15.68 -10.59 -13.88
N LYS A 4 16.28 -11.71 -13.44
CA LYS A 4 15.96 -12.34 -12.13
C LYS A 4 16.36 -11.46 -10.93
N SER A 5 17.54 -10.85 -10.96
CA SER A 5 17.97 -9.96 -9.86
C SER A 5 17.16 -8.67 -9.80
N LYS A 6 16.72 -8.16 -10.97
CA LYS A 6 15.85 -6.98 -11.03
C LYS A 6 14.48 -7.26 -10.43
N ILE A 7 13.85 -8.38 -10.77
CA ILE A 7 12.54 -8.72 -10.20
C ILE A 7 12.63 -9.02 -8.71
N ASN A 8 13.69 -9.69 -8.25
CA ASN A 8 13.93 -9.90 -6.82
C ASN A 8 14.06 -8.58 -6.06
N ARG A 9 14.77 -7.60 -6.62
CA ARG A 9 14.87 -6.24 -6.06
C ARG A 9 13.51 -5.58 -5.92
N GLU A 10 12.67 -5.63 -6.95
CA GLU A 10 11.34 -5.01 -6.90
C GLU A 10 10.38 -5.77 -5.98
N LEU A 11 10.45 -7.10 -5.90
CA LEU A 11 9.67 -7.89 -4.94
C LEU A 11 10.06 -7.57 -3.48
N VAL A 12 11.34 -7.36 -3.18
CA VAL A 12 11.78 -6.95 -1.84
C VAL A 12 11.34 -5.52 -1.52
N LYS A 13 11.30 -4.62 -2.51
CA LYS A 13 10.72 -3.30 -2.31
C LYS A 13 9.23 -3.39 -2.00
N ALA A 14 8.47 -4.14 -2.79
CA ALA A 14 7.04 -4.37 -2.54
C ALA A 14 6.80 -4.93 -1.14
N PHE A 15 7.60 -5.90 -0.72
CA PHE A 15 7.57 -6.43 0.64
C PHE A 15 7.78 -5.34 1.70
N ASN A 16 8.77 -4.47 1.53
CA ASN A 16 8.98 -3.37 2.46
C ASN A 16 7.78 -2.39 2.48
N SER A 17 7.21 -2.05 1.32
CA SER A 17 6.06 -1.12 1.20
C SER A 17 4.83 -1.68 1.91
N ILE A 18 4.49 -2.95 1.66
CA ILE A 18 3.32 -3.63 2.23
C ILE A 18 3.40 -3.68 3.76
N LEU A 19 4.58 -4.00 4.32
CA LEU A 19 4.76 -4.08 5.76
C LEU A 19 4.74 -2.72 6.46
N ARG A 20 5.08 -1.64 5.75
CA ARG A 20 4.94 -0.27 6.26
C ARG A 20 3.50 0.21 6.25
N PHE A 21 2.73 -0.10 5.22
CA PHE A 21 1.36 0.41 5.05
C PHE A 21 0.39 0.02 6.18
N GLY A 22 0.69 -1.04 6.94
CA GLY A 22 -0.11 -1.44 8.12
C GLY A 22 0.50 -1.07 9.46
N ASP A 23 1.53 -0.21 9.50
CA ASP A 23 2.29 0.12 10.72
C ASP A 23 2.87 -1.12 11.46
N ASP A 24 2.96 -2.27 10.79
CA ASP A 24 3.26 -3.53 11.46
C ASP A 24 4.74 -3.68 11.76
N VAL A 25 5.60 -3.49 10.76
CA VAL A 25 7.04 -3.80 10.90
C VAL A 25 7.92 -2.81 10.13
N PHE A 26 8.86 -2.19 10.85
CA PHE A 26 9.95 -1.46 10.22
C PHE A 26 10.95 -2.41 9.58
N THR A 27 11.14 -2.27 8.28
CA THR A 27 12.06 -3.08 7.48
C THR A 27 13.02 -2.20 6.70
N ASN A 28 14.24 -2.70 6.48
CA ASN A 28 15.25 -2.08 5.62
C ASN A 28 15.84 -3.11 4.63
N CYS A 29 15.03 -4.10 4.24
CA CYS A 29 15.51 -5.18 3.41
C CYS A 29 15.93 -4.62 2.04
N THR A 30 17.16 -4.90 1.63
CA THR A 30 17.64 -4.61 0.28
C THR A 30 18.14 -5.88 -0.38
N VAL A 31 18.42 -5.84 -1.68
CA VAL A 31 19.01 -6.97 -2.39
C VAL A 31 20.43 -6.62 -2.81
N ASP A 32 21.37 -7.46 -2.40
CA ASP A 32 22.71 -7.46 -2.95
C ASP A 32 22.87 -8.62 -3.93
N GLY A 33 23.41 -8.28 -5.10
CA GLY A 33 23.74 -9.21 -6.17
C GLY A 33 25.17 -8.91 -6.56
N THR A 34 26.09 -9.10 -5.63
CA THR A 34 27.53 -8.94 -5.91
C THR A 34 27.90 -9.92 -7.02
N PHE A 35 28.63 -9.45 -8.03
CA PHE A 35 29.07 -10.24 -9.20
C PHE A 35 29.83 -11.54 -8.83
N SER A 36 30.34 -11.65 -7.60
CA SER A 36 31.01 -12.83 -7.06
C SER A 36 30.05 -13.90 -6.51
N SER A 37 28.80 -13.55 -6.21
CA SER A 37 27.78 -14.48 -5.74
C SER A 37 26.90 -14.95 -6.91
N LYS A 38 26.70 -16.27 -7.05
CA LYS A 38 25.81 -16.85 -8.07
C LYS A 38 24.33 -16.63 -7.74
N GLU A 39 24.01 -16.14 -6.55
CA GLU A 39 22.66 -16.02 -5.99
C GLU A 39 22.50 -14.64 -5.33
N ASP A 40 21.34 -14.00 -5.56
CA ASP A 40 21.00 -12.77 -4.86
C ASP A 40 20.83 -13.03 -3.35
N HIS A 41 21.16 -12.05 -2.53
CA HIS A 41 20.96 -12.08 -1.09
C HIS A 41 20.07 -10.92 -0.65
N ILE A 42 19.13 -11.19 0.25
CA ILE A 42 18.51 -10.14 1.07
C ILE A 42 19.55 -9.66 2.07
N VAL A 43 19.64 -8.35 2.21
CA VAL A 43 20.51 -7.68 3.16
C VAL A 43 19.65 -6.92 4.15
N ILE A 44 19.82 -7.24 5.43
CA ILE A 44 19.29 -6.50 6.57
C ILE A 44 20.47 -5.84 7.26
N LEU A 45 20.39 -4.53 7.49
CA LEU A 45 21.44 -3.78 8.19
C LEU A 45 21.03 -3.48 9.62
N PHE A 46 21.94 -3.73 10.55
CA PHE A 46 21.77 -3.42 11.97
C PHE A 46 22.77 -2.36 12.41
N ASP A 47 22.36 -1.56 13.39
CA ASP A 47 23.28 -0.65 14.07
C ASP A 47 24.45 -1.40 14.71
N ASN A 48 25.61 -0.75 14.72
CA ASN A 48 26.82 -1.31 15.32
C ASN A 48 26.65 -1.64 16.81
N ASN A 49 25.75 -0.93 17.51
CA ASN A 49 25.49 -1.15 18.93
C ASN A 49 24.40 -2.20 19.20
N MET A 50 23.73 -2.74 18.17
CA MET A 50 22.76 -3.83 18.38
C MET A 50 23.49 -5.14 18.67
N THR A 51 23.23 -5.72 19.84
CA THR A 51 23.76 -7.04 20.21
C THR A 51 23.14 -8.15 19.36
N LEU A 52 23.78 -9.33 19.31
CA LEU A 52 23.23 -10.49 18.61
C LEU A 52 21.83 -10.87 19.13
N ASP A 53 21.62 -10.81 20.45
CA ASP A 53 20.31 -11.09 21.07
C ASP A 53 19.22 -10.14 20.54
N TRP A 54 19.51 -8.84 20.46
CA TRP A 54 18.56 -7.86 19.92
C TRP A 54 18.26 -8.08 18.44
N ARG A 55 19.25 -8.49 17.65
CA ARG A 55 19.05 -8.83 16.23
C ARG A 55 18.13 -10.05 16.10
N ILE A 56 18.35 -11.10 16.89
CA ILE A 56 17.50 -12.31 16.90
C ILE A 56 16.07 -11.97 17.35
N LYS A 57 15.92 -11.16 18.40
CA LYS A 57 14.62 -10.67 18.89
C LYS A 57 13.88 -9.86 17.82
N TYR A 58 14.57 -8.96 17.10
CA TYR A 58 14.00 -8.21 15.97
C TYR A 58 13.48 -9.14 14.87
N LEU A 59 14.33 -10.05 14.38
CA LEU A 59 13.98 -10.98 13.30
C LEU A 59 12.80 -11.88 13.68
N SER A 60 12.78 -12.36 14.94
CA SER A 60 11.67 -13.16 15.48
C SER A 60 10.38 -12.35 15.59
N SER A 61 10.47 -11.10 16.05
CA SER A 61 9.32 -10.19 16.14
C SER A 61 8.75 -9.88 14.76
N MET A 62 9.59 -9.58 13.77
CA MET A 62 9.18 -9.39 12.38
C MET A 62 8.44 -10.62 11.86
N LYS A 63 9.03 -11.82 12.00
CA LYS A 63 8.38 -13.07 11.56
C LYS A 63 6.99 -13.23 12.17
N LYS A 64 6.88 -13.05 13.50
CA LYS A 64 5.60 -13.18 14.21
C LYS A 64 4.55 -12.21 13.67
N LYS A 65 4.90 -10.94 13.50
CA LYS A 65 3.98 -9.91 13.01
C LYS A 65 3.50 -10.18 11.58
N ILE A 66 4.40 -10.63 10.69
CA ILE A 66 4.01 -11.00 9.32
C ILE A 66 3.06 -12.22 9.35
N ILE A 67 3.33 -13.24 10.18
CA ILE A 67 2.41 -14.38 10.34
C ILE A 67 1.04 -13.89 10.82
N GLN A 68 1.00 -13.09 11.89
CA GLN A 68 -0.25 -12.57 12.45
C GLN A 68 -1.09 -11.80 11.42
N ARG A 69 -0.44 -11.03 10.53
CA ARG A 69 -1.15 -10.27 9.49
C ARG A 69 -1.67 -11.12 8.34
N PHE A 70 -0.87 -12.06 7.84
CA PHE A 70 -1.19 -12.79 6.60
C PHE A 70 -1.73 -14.21 6.82
N CYS A 71 -1.64 -14.73 8.04
CA CYS A 71 -2.08 -16.06 8.45
C CYS A 71 -2.57 -16.02 9.90
N PRO A 72 -3.79 -15.48 10.16
CA PRO A 72 -4.36 -15.48 11.50
C PRO A 72 -4.60 -16.90 12.03
N ASP A 73 -4.81 -17.88 11.14
CA ASP A 73 -4.82 -19.31 11.47
C ASP A 73 -3.45 -19.94 11.20
N GLU A 74 -2.71 -20.22 12.28
CA GLU A 74 -1.40 -20.87 12.19
C GLU A 74 -1.47 -22.32 11.69
N SER A 75 -2.64 -22.98 11.75
CA SER A 75 -2.79 -24.39 11.37
C SER A 75 -2.58 -24.66 9.88
N ILE A 76 -2.75 -23.63 9.04
CA ILE A 76 -2.61 -23.66 7.58
C ILE A 76 -1.36 -22.94 7.08
N LEU A 77 -0.44 -22.61 7.99
CA LEU A 77 0.79 -21.89 7.66
C LEU A 77 1.66 -22.68 6.66
N ASP A 78 1.80 -23.99 6.86
CA ASP A 78 2.55 -24.90 5.98
C ASP A 78 1.88 -25.09 4.62
N ASP A 79 0.57 -24.83 4.51
CA ASP A 79 -0.18 -24.91 3.26
C ASP A 79 -0.05 -23.63 2.41
N ARG A 80 0.28 -22.50 3.04
CA ARG A 80 0.41 -21.19 2.38
C ARG A 80 1.85 -20.80 2.11
N PHE A 81 2.72 -21.00 3.08
CA PHE A 81 4.12 -20.62 3.01
C PHE A 81 5.05 -21.80 2.81
N TYR A 82 6.22 -21.53 2.26
CA TYR A 82 7.38 -22.36 2.58
C TYR A 82 7.94 -21.88 3.92
N THR A 83 7.37 -22.38 5.02
CA THR A 83 7.61 -21.92 6.41
C THR A 83 9.06 -21.98 6.85
N LYS A 84 9.80 -23.00 6.40
CA LYS A 84 11.27 -23.12 6.58
C LYS A 84 12.06 -21.96 5.95
N PHE A 85 11.43 -21.20 5.07
CA PHE A 85 12.01 -20.07 4.37
C PHE A 85 11.30 -18.75 4.70
N PHE A 86 10.48 -18.72 5.77
CA PHE A 86 9.62 -17.58 6.10
C PHE A 86 10.08 -16.80 7.34
N PRO A 87 10.08 -15.44 7.30
CA PRO A 87 9.91 -14.60 6.11
C PRO A 87 11.09 -14.76 5.15
N PHE A 88 12.26 -15.09 5.74
CA PHE A 88 13.46 -15.55 5.08
C PHE A 88 14.04 -16.73 5.90
N ASN A 89 14.88 -17.58 5.29
CA ASN A 89 15.55 -18.65 6.02
C ASN A 89 16.72 -18.08 6.84
N PHE A 90 16.42 -17.60 8.06
CA PHE A 90 17.41 -17.01 8.95
C PHE A 90 18.48 -18.00 9.42
N ASP A 91 18.19 -19.30 9.45
CA ASP A 91 19.18 -20.33 9.79
C ASP A 91 20.29 -20.45 8.74
N GLN A 92 19.98 -20.08 7.49
CA GLN A 92 20.96 -19.96 6.41
C GLN A 92 21.54 -18.55 6.29
N GLY A 93 21.05 -17.63 7.13
CA GLY A 93 21.55 -16.27 7.19
C GLY A 93 22.97 -16.25 7.74
N LYS A 94 23.78 -15.33 7.23
CA LYS A 94 25.15 -15.11 7.73
C LYS A 94 25.31 -13.67 8.13
N LEU A 95 25.88 -13.46 9.31
CA LEU A 95 26.40 -12.15 9.67
C LEU A 95 27.67 -11.92 8.86
N ALA A 96 27.67 -10.86 8.05
CA ALA A 96 28.81 -10.41 7.28
C ALA A 96 29.44 -9.18 7.95
N GLU A 97 30.54 -8.71 7.38
CA GLU A 97 31.18 -7.44 7.74
C GLU A 97 30.16 -6.29 7.65
N ASP A 98 30.42 -5.20 8.40
CA ASP A 98 29.55 -4.02 8.49
C ASP A 98 28.15 -4.26 9.07
N ASN A 99 27.99 -5.22 9.99
CA ASN A 99 26.71 -5.53 10.64
C ASN A 99 25.56 -5.86 9.66
N LYS A 100 25.93 -6.38 8.49
CA LYS A 100 25.02 -6.92 7.49
C LYS A 100 24.60 -8.33 7.89
N PHE A 101 23.31 -8.60 7.78
CA PHE A 101 22.79 -9.95 7.83
C PHE A 101 22.29 -10.33 6.44
N LEU A 102 22.93 -11.35 5.86
CA LEU A 102 22.72 -11.78 4.49
C LEU A 102 21.89 -13.06 4.49
N VAL A 103 20.78 -13.08 3.74
CA VAL A 103 19.96 -14.28 3.57
C VAL A 103 19.82 -14.61 2.08
N PRO A 104 20.19 -15.82 1.62
CA PRO A 104 20.09 -16.19 0.21
C PRO A 104 18.64 -16.15 -0.32
N ILE A 105 18.44 -15.59 -1.52
CA ILE A 105 17.14 -15.56 -2.20
C ILE A 105 16.98 -16.83 -3.05
N ARG A 106 16.38 -17.85 -2.44
CA ARG A 106 15.99 -19.09 -3.13
C ARG A 106 14.61 -18.96 -3.78
N LYS A 107 14.26 -19.92 -4.65
CA LYS A 107 12.94 -19.95 -5.32
C LYS A 107 11.76 -19.95 -4.34
N GLU A 108 11.92 -20.56 -3.16
CA GLU A 108 10.92 -20.59 -2.09
C GLU A 108 10.74 -19.22 -1.44
N VAL A 109 11.82 -18.44 -1.30
CA VAL A 109 11.75 -17.05 -0.81
C VAL A 109 11.04 -16.17 -1.84
N VAL A 110 11.36 -16.32 -3.12
CA VAL A 110 10.66 -15.60 -4.21
C VAL A 110 9.17 -15.92 -4.21
N PHE A 111 8.81 -17.19 -3.99
CA PHE A 111 7.41 -17.58 -3.84
C PHE A 111 6.74 -16.89 -2.65
N ASN A 112 7.37 -16.92 -1.46
CA ASN A 112 6.82 -16.27 -0.27
C ASN A 112 6.61 -14.76 -0.48
N LEU A 113 7.55 -14.06 -1.13
CA LEU A 113 7.41 -12.62 -1.45
C LEU A 113 6.21 -12.34 -2.37
N LYS A 114 6.04 -13.16 -3.41
CA LYS A 114 4.90 -13.05 -4.32
C LYS A 114 3.57 -13.41 -3.66
N PHE A 115 3.58 -14.38 -2.75
CA PHE A 115 2.40 -14.75 -1.96
C PHE A 115 1.95 -13.56 -1.11
N LEU A 116 2.87 -12.93 -0.37
CA LEU A 116 2.54 -11.77 0.47
C LEU A 116 1.92 -10.63 -0.35
N LEU A 117 2.47 -10.38 -1.54
CA LEU A 117 1.91 -9.43 -2.48
C LEU A 117 0.50 -9.83 -2.97
N ALA A 118 0.28 -11.11 -3.30
CA ALA A 118 -1.04 -11.63 -3.66
C ALA A 118 -2.07 -11.44 -2.54
N SER A 119 -1.69 -11.83 -1.32
CA SER A 119 -2.53 -11.73 -0.13
C SER A 119 -2.87 -10.29 0.20
N GLU A 120 -1.93 -9.36 0.06
CA GLU A 120 -2.21 -7.95 0.30
C GLU A 120 -3.22 -7.37 -0.71
N ILE A 121 -3.08 -7.68 -2.00
CA ILE A 121 -4.04 -7.22 -3.02
C ILE A 121 -5.42 -7.85 -2.78
N ALA A 122 -5.48 -9.12 -2.38
CA ALA A 122 -6.73 -9.78 -2.01
C ALA A 122 -7.37 -9.14 -0.77
N ARG A 123 -6.58 -8.85 0.26
CA ARG A 123 -7.01 -8.14 1.47
C ARG A 123 -7.60 -6.77 1.13
N PHE A 124 -6.94 -6.00 0.28
CA PHE A 124 -7.45 -4.71 -0.18
C PHE A 124 -8.80 -4.83 -0.89
N ALA A 125 -8.99 -5.86 -1.73
CA ALA A 125 -10.28 -6.13 -2.35
C ALA A 125 -11.36 -6.46 -1.31
N THR A 126 -11.02 -7.23 -0.28
CA THR A 126 -11.92 -7.54 0.84
C THR A 126 -12.27 -6.30 1.67
N ASP A 127 -11.29 -5.45 1.98
CA ASP A 127 -11.49 -4.21 2.72
C ASP A 127 -12.43 -3.25 1.97
N LEU A 128 -12.29 -3.13 0.64
CA LEU A 128 -13.23 -2.35 -0.18
C LEU A 128 -14.67 -2.90 -0.14
N ILE A 129 -14.85 -4.21 -0.03
CA ILE A 129 -16.19 -4.79 0.15
C ILE A 129 -16.75 -4.42 1.52
N LYS A 130 -15.92 -4.48 2.57
CA LYS A 130 -16.31 -4.08 3.93
C LYS A 130 -16.79 -2.63 3.93
N GLU A 131 -16.00 -1.72 3.35
CA GLU A 131 -16.36 -0.30 3.26
C GLU A 131 -17.63 -0.06 2.45
N GLN A 132 -17.81 -0.72 1.30
CA GLN A 132 -19.04 -0.58 0.52
C GLN A 132 -20.27 -1.03 1.32
N LYS A 133 -20.18 -2.16 2.05
CA LYS A 133 -21.27 -2.63 2.90
C LYS A 133 -21.56 -1.71 4.08
N LYS A 134 -20.53 -1.05 4.64
CA LYS A 134 -20.71 -0.06 5.71
C LYS A 134 -21.52 1.12 5.20
N GLU A 135 -21.17 1.65 4.03
CA GLU A 135 -21.90 2.75 3.40
C GLU A 135 -23.34 2.35 3.03
N ASP A 136 -23.54 1.16 2.47
CA ASP A 136 -24.89 0.64 2.17
C ASP A 136 -25.74 0.55 3.44
N LYS A 137 -25.18 0.03 4.55
CA LYS A 137 -25.87 -0.07 5.85
C LYS A 137 -26.18 1.31 6.45
N LYS A 138 -25.25 2.27 6.35
CA LYS A 138 -25.46 3.66 6.79
C LYS A 138 -26.63 4.30 6.04
N LEU A 139 -26.69 4.07 4.72
CA LEU A 139 -27.78 4.55 3.87
C LEU A 139 -29.13 3.91 4.25
N GLU A 140 -29.16 2.60 4.48
CA GLU A 140 -30.37 1.87 4.93
C GLU A 140 -30.92 2.40 6.26
N LEU A 141 -30.04 2.78 7.18
CA LEU A 141 -30.41 3.34 8.48
C LEU A 141 -30.88 4.81 8.39
N GLY A 142 -30.68 5.47 7.25
CA GLY A 142 -31.09 6.86 7.04
C GLY A 142 -30.35 7.89 7.90
N CYS A 143 -29.24 7.50 8.54
CA CYS A 143 -28.46 8.33 9.44
C CYS A 143 -27.17 8.77 8.75
N LYS A 144 -26.97 10.08 8.60
CA LYS A 144 -25.70 10.64 8.13
C LYS A 144 -24.59 10.56 9.20
N ASP A 145 -24.99 10.64 10.47
CA ASP A 145 -24.11 10.57 11.63
C ASP A 145 -24.62 9.47 12.56
N LEU A 146 -23.85 8.38 12.68
CA LEU A 146 -24.07 7.33 13.68
C LEU A 146 -23.26 7.64 14.93
N SER A 147 -23.70 7.17 16.10
CA SER A 147 -22.82 7.20 17.26
C SER A 147 -21.66 6.22 17.06
N ASP A 148 -20.48 6.54 17.62
CA ASP A 148 -19.28 5.69 17.56
C ASP A 148 -19.54 4.23 18.01
N GLU A 149 -20.51 4.04 18.92
CA GLU A 149 -20.91 2.72 19.43
C GLU A 149 -21.66 1.91 18.35
N ILE A 150 -22.62 2.53 17.67
CA ILE A 150 -23.40 1.90 16.60
C ILE A 150 -22.50 1.63 15.39
N GLU A 151 -21.61 2.57 15.06
CA GLU A 151 -20.65 2.37 13.97
C GLU A 151 -19.79 1.14 14.22
N LYS A 152 -19.20 1.00 15.42
CA LYS A 152 -18.43 -0.20 15.80
C LYS A 152 -19.22 -1.49 15.74
N GLU A 153 -20.50 -1.48 16.14
CA GLU A 153 -21.36 -2.66 16.03
C GLU A 153 -21.60 -3.06 14.57
N ILE A 154 -21.84 -2.09 13.69
CA ILE A 154 -22.00 -2.30 12.25
C ILE A 154 -20.69 -2.81 11.64
N GLU A 155 -19.55 -2.21 11.99
CA GLU A 155 -18.24 -2.65 11.51
C GLU A 155 -18.01 -4.12 11.87
N LYS A 156 -18.29 -4.49 13.13
CA LYS A 156 -18.14 -5.86 13.58
C LYS A 156 -19.10 -6.83 12.88
N GLU A 157 -20.37 -6.46 12.70
CA GLU A 157 -21.35 -7.28 11.97
C GLU A 157 -20.87 -7.57 10.54
N ILE A 158 -20.35 -6.54 9.86
CA ILE A 158 -19.84 -6.65 8.49
C ILE A 158 -18.55 -7.46 8.43
N GLU A 159 -17.62 -7.24 9.37
CA GLU A 159 -16.39 -8.04 9.48
C GLU A 159 -16.71 -9.51 9.70
N ASP A 160 -17.56 -9.84 10.67
CA ASP A 160 -17.98 -11.21 10.96
C ASP A 160 -18.65 -11.86 9.73
N TYR A 161 -19.52 -11.12 9.02
CA TYR A 161 -20.15 -11.60 7.79
C TYR A 161 -19.14 -11.85 6.66
N ILE A 162 -18.20 -10.93 6.42
CA ILE A 162 -17.22 -11.07 5.34
C ILE A 162 -16.23 -12.18 5.64
N ASP A 163 -15.71 -12.24 6.87
CA ASP A 163 -14.73 -13.25 7.28
C ASP A 163 -15.34 -14.66 7.28
N TYR A 164 -16.66 -14.79 7.54
CA TYR A 164 -17.39 -16.05 7.38
C TYR A 164 -17.57 -16.47 5.91
N ASN A 165 -17.68 -15.50 4.99
CA ASN A 165 -18.04 -15.78 3.60
C ASN A 165 -16.87 -15.74 2.62
N ILE A 166 -15.73 -15.13 2.95
CA ILE A 166 -14.49 -15.15 2.16
C ILE A 166 -13.42 -15.84 2.99
N ILE A 167 -13.29 -17.14 2.77
CA ILE A 167 -12.41 -18.00 3.57
C ILE A 167 -11.19 -18.31 2.74
N ASP A 168 -10.01 -17.96 3.23
CA ASP A 168 -8.77 -18.37 2.59
C ASP A 168 -8.69 -19.90 2.44
N LYS A 169 -8.29 -20.38 1.27
CA LYS A 169 -8.32 -21.79 0.90
C LYS A 169 -6.91 -22.35 0.70
N VAL A 170 -6.70 -23.62 1.04
CA VAL A 170 -5.51 -24.37 0.65
C VAL A 170 -5.45 -24.49 -0.88
N PHE A 171 -4.28 -24.26 -1.46
CA PHE A 171 -4.08 -24.29 -2.92
C PHE A 171 -2.76 -24.97 -3.30
N ASP A 172 -2.68 -25.41 -4.55
CA ASP A 172 -1.44 -25.94 -5.12
C ASP A 172 -0.44 -24.79 -5.40
N LYS A 173 0.63 -24.72 -4.59
CA LYS A 173 1.76 -23.77 -4.76
C LYS A 173 2.51 -23.95 -6.09
N GLY A 174 2.33 -25.09 -6.76
CA GLY A 174 2.79 -25.32 -8.12
C GLY A 174 2.15 -24.36 -9.12
N SER A 175 0.85 -24.08 -8.93
CA SER A 175 -0.01 -23.41 -9.90
C SER A 175 -0.50 -22.02 -9.45
N TYR A 176 -0.66 -21.79 -8.14
CA TYR A 176 -1.28 -20.59 -7.57
C TYR A 176 -0.40 -19.90 -6.51
N LEU A 177 -0.72 -18.64 -6.26
CA LEU A 177 -0.16 -17.82 -5.17
C LEU A 177 -1.19 -17.49 -4.09
N TYR A 178 -2.47 -17.59 -4.38
CA TYR A 178 -3.54 -17.31 -3.43
C TYR A 178 -4.79 -18.09 -3.82
N GLY A 179 -5.60 -18.43 -2.83
CA GLY A 179 -6.90 -19.08 -3.02
C GLY A 179 -7.87 -18.63 -1.94
N ALA A 180 -9.10 -18.35 -2.33
CA ALA A 180 -10.21 -18.06 -1.44
C ALA A 180 -11.44 -18.87 -1.85
N GLU A 181 -12.20 -19.33 -0.87
CA GLU A 181 -13.53 -19.89 -1.02
C GLU A 181 -14.55 -18.82 -0.66
N CYS A 182 -15.43 -18.49 -1.60
CA CYS A 182 -16.50 -17.52 -1.42
C CYS A 182 -17.82 -18.29 -1.22
N VAL A 183 -18.33 -18.35 0.00
CA VAL A 183 -19.55 -19.13 0.32
C VAL A 183 -20.76 -18.62 -0.47
N GLU A 184 -20.86 -17.30 -0.64
CA GLU A 184 -21.92 -16.66 -1.41
C GLU A 184 -21.47 -16.23 -2.81
N SER A 185 -22.27 -16.56 -3.83
CA SER A 185 -21.98 -16.25 -5.24
C SER A 185 -21.96 -14.75 -5.54
N ASN A 186 -22.81 -13.97 -4.88
CA ASN A 186 -22.83 -12.51 -5.03
C ASN A 186 -21.53 -11.90 -4.48
N LEU A 187 -21.06 -12.40 -3.34
CA LEU A 187 -19.81 -11.95 -2.73
C LEU A 187 -18.60 -12.37 -3.58
N GLN A 188 -18.61 -13.59 -4.12
CA GLN A 188 -17.61 -14.05 -5.08
C GLN A 188 -17.51 -13.10 -6.27
N SER A 189 -18.63 -12.69 -6.85
CA SER A 189 -18.67 -11.79 -8.00
C SER A 189 -18.06 -10.42 -7.67
N SER A 190 -18.40 -9.86 -6.49
CA SER A 190 -17.82 -8.59 -6.01
C SER A 190 -16.32 -8.72 -5.75
N PHE A 191 -15.89 -9.80 -5.10
CA PHE A 191 -14.49 -10.09 -4.82
C PHE A 191 -13.67 -10.24 -6.09
N VAL A 192 -14.13 -11.06 -7.05
CA VAL A 192 -13.49 -11.23 -8.36
C VAL A 192 -13.38 -9.91 -9.12
N LYS A 193 -14.45 -9.10 -9.11
CA LYS A 193 -14.47 -7.78 -9.77
C LYS A 193 -13.44 -6.83 -9.18
N LEU A 194 -13.41 -6.69 -7.85
CA LEU A 194 -12.48 -5.80 -7.15
C LEU A 194 -11.04 -6.27 -7.27
N LEU A 195 -10.77 -7.55 -7.00
CA LEU A 195 -9.45 -8.15 -7.17
C LEU A 195 -8.93 -8.00 -8.61
N SER A 196 -9.79 -8.24 -9.61
CA SER A 196 -9.43 -8.04 -11.02
C SER A 196 -9.14 -6.58 -11.33
N SER A 197 -9.96 -5.65 -10.81
CA SER A 197 -9.79 -4.21 -11.05
C SER A 197 -8.48 -3.70 -10.44
N SER A 198 -8.14 -4.16 -9.23
CA SER A 198 -6.88 -3.84 -8.56
C SER A 198 -5.67 -4.28 -9.38
N ILE A 199 -5.72 -5.43 -10.05
CA ILE A 199 -4.60 -5.93 -10.86
C ILE A 199 -4.56 -5.29 -12.25
N THR A 200 -5.71 -5.19 -12.93
CA THR A 200 -5.81 -4.68 -14.31
C THR A 200 -5.62 -3.17 -14.41
N GLY A 201 -5.88 -2.43 -13.31
CA GLY A 201 -5.77 -0.99 -13.22
C GLY A 201 -4.34 -0.46 -13.36
N TYR A 202 -3.32 -1.27 -13.03
CA TYR A 202 -1.92 -0.91 -13.24
C TYR A 202 -1.56 -0.84 -14.72
N GLU A 203 -0.70 0.11 -15.12
CA GLU A 203 -0.29 0.32 -16.51
C GLU A 203 0.21 -0.98 -17.15
N ASN A 204 1.17 -1.64 -16.50
CA ASN A 204 1.78 -2.90 -16.97
C ASN A 204 1.10 -4.16 -16.39
N GLY A 205 -0.04 -4.03 -15.71
CA GLY A 205 -0.80 -5.16 -15.19
C GLY A 205 -1.45 -6.00 -16.30
N PRO A 206 -1.66 -7.31 -16.08
CA PRO A 206 -2.35 -8.16 -17.04
C PRO A 206 -3.78 -7.68 -17.26
N LYS A 207 -4.20 -7.53 -18.52
CA LYS A 207 -5.45 -6.85 -18.88
C LYS A 207 -6.68 -7.76 -18.95
N LYS A 208 -6.50 -9.08 -19.02
CA LYS A 208 -7.61 -10.03 -19.03
C LYS A 208 -7.62 -10.80 -17.73
N THR A 209 -8.74 -10.74 -17.00
CA THR A 209 -8.94 -11.47 -15.74
C THR A 209 -8.53 -12.94 -15.82
N LYS A 210 -8.95 -13.63 -16.89
CA LYS A 210 -8.66 -15.06 -17.09
C LYS A 210 -7.17 -15.39 -17.22
N ASP A 211 -6.31 -14.42 -17.50
CA ASP A 211 -4.86 -14.64 -17.62
C ASP A 211 -4.23 -14.86 -16.25
N PHE A 212 -4.76 -14.24 -15.19
CA PHE A 212 -4.18 -14.26 -13.85
C PHE A 212 -5.11 -14.79 -12.75
N LEU A 213 -6.42 -14.84 -12.99
CA LEU A 213 -7.43 -15.34 -12.05
C LEU A 213 -8.12 -16.57 -12.62
N GLU A 214 -8.43 -17.52 -11.75
CA GLU A 214 -9.14 -18.75 -12.09
C GLU A 214 -10.25 -19.03 -11.09
N GLU A 215 -11.48 -19.20 -11.59
CA GLU A 215 -12.65 -19.52 -10.79
C GLU A 215 -13.00 -21.01 -10.95
N LYS A 216 -13.19 -21.72 -9.83
CA LYS A 216 -13.59 -23.14 -9.78
C LYS A 216 -14.72 -23.31 -8.79
N GLY A 217 -15.95 -23.36 -9.31
CA GLY A 217 -17.13 -23.34 -8.45
C GLY A 217 -17.13 -22.08 -7.61
N ASN A 218 -17.19 -22.23 -6.29
CA ASN A 218 -17.16 -21.14 -5.32
C ASN A 218 -15.73 -20.68 -4.94
N CYS A 219 -14.69 -21.26 -5.53
CA CYS A 219 -13.30 -20.92 -5.23
C CYS A 219 -12.71 -19.97 -6.28
N VAL A 220 -11.89 -19.03 -5.82
CA VAL A 220 -11.16 -18.04 -6.63
C VAL A 220 -9.67 -18.20 -6.37
N TYR A 221 -8.87 -18.34 -7.42
CA TYR A 221 -7.43 -18.54 -7.32
C TYR A 221 -6.65 -17.50 -8.12
N LEU A 222 -5.57 -16.98 -7.52
CA LEU A 222 -4.59 -16.14 -8.21
C LEU A 222 -3.43 -16.99 -8.72
N LYS A 223 -3.16 -16.95 -10.02
CA LYS A 223 -2.15 -17.79 -10.66
C LYS A 223 -0.73 -17.35 -10.31
N LYS A 224 0.18 -18.32 -10.29
CA LYS A 224 1.57 -18.13 -9.85
C LYS A 224 2.40 -17.17 -10.69
N GLY A 225 2.09 -17.05 -11.98
CA GLY A 225 2.84 -16.21 -12.92
C GLY A 225 2.49 -14.73 -12.89
N VAL A 226 1.48 -14.30 -12.13
CA VAL A 226 0.95 -12.92 -12.20
C VAL A 226 2.01 -11.85 -11.90
N PHE A 227 2.97 -12.14 -11.02
CA PHE A 227 4.06 -11.23 -10.64
C PHE A 227 5.41 -11.63 -11.26
N ASP A 228 5.42 -12.24 -12.46
CA ASP A 228 6.65 -12.48 -13.23
C ASP A 228 7.08 -11.29 -14.09
N ASP A 229 6.18 -10.33 -14.32
CA ASP A 229 6.50 -9.10 -15.06
C ASP A 229 7.14 -8.05 -14.12
N LEU A 230 8.40 -7.71 -14.41
CA LEU A 230 9.17 -6.71 -13.67
C LEU A 230 8.48 -5.33 -13.66
N LYS A 231 7.94 -4.89 -14.80
CA LYS A 231 7.32 -3.56 -14.89
C LYS A 231 6.04 -3.52 -14.08
N PHE A 232 5.25 -4.60 -14.11
CA PHE A 232 4.06 -4.71 -13.29
C PHE A 232 4.36 -4.64 -11.79
N VAL A 233 5.34 -5.42 -11.31
CA VAL A 233 5.75 -5.35 -9.89
C VAL A 233 6.23 -3.94 -9.54
N LYS A 234 6.99 -3.30 -10.43
CA LYS A 234 7.45 -1.92 -10.22
C LYS A 234 6.27 -0.93 -10.14
N ASP A 235 5.24 -1.07 -10.97
CA ASP A 235 4.05 -0.22 -10.92
C ASP A 235 3.32 -0.33 -9.58
N ILE A 236 3.21 -1.55 -9.04
CA ILE A 236 2.64 -1.78 -7.71
C ILE A 236 3.47 -1.03 -6.66
N VAL A 237 4.79 -1.23 -6.63
CA VAL A 237 5.66 -0.53 -5.68
C VAL A 237 5.52 0.99 -5.81
N ARG A 238 5.55 1.53 -7.03
CA ARG A 238 5.39 2.96 -7.28
C ARG A 238 4.07 3.49 -6.71
N HIS A 239 2.99 2.75 -6.88
CA HIS A 239 1.68 3.13 -6.36
C HIS A 239 1.64 3.10 -4.83
N GLU A 240 2.17 2.06 -4.19
CA GLU A 240 2.22 1.94 -2.73
C GLU A 240 3.08 3.04 -2.09
N GLU A 241 4.27 3.31 -2.64
CA GLU A 241 5.12 4.41 -2.12
C GLU A 241 4.47 5.77 -2.33
N TYR A 242 3.79 5.96 -3.46
CA TYR A 242 3.01 7.17 -3.74
C TYR A 242 1.92 7.37 -2.69
N LEU A 243 1.07 6.36 -2.43
CA LEU A 243 0.02 6.46 -1.41
C LEU A 243 0.60 6.74 -0.03
N THR A 244 1.73 6.12 0.30
CA THR A 244 2.41 6.29 1.59
C THR A 244 3.00 7.70 1.75
N CYS A 245 3.53 8.30 0.68
CA CYS A 245 4.20 9.61 0.73
C CYS A 245 3.27 10.81 0.45
N ARG A 246 2.11 10.58 -0.17
CA ARG A 246 1.25 11.66 -0.69
C ARG A 246 0.49 12.44 0.38
N CYS A 247 0.14 11.81 1.50
CA CYS A 247 -0.67 12.46 2.53
C CYS A 247 0.08 12.50 3.85
N PHE A 248 0.70 13.65 4.16
CA PHE A 248 1.31 13.87 5.48
C PHE A 248 0.29 14.27 6.56
N ASP A 249 -0.99 14.38 6.19
CA ASP A 249 -2.10 14.64 7.10
C ASP A 249 -2.60 13.35 7.71
N THR A 250 -2.11 13.07 8.92
CA THR A 250 -2.51 11.89 9.66
C THR A 250 -3.60 12.24 10.69
N PRO A 251 -4.72 11.51 10.73
CA PRO A 251 -5.64 11.56 11.85
C PRO A 251 -4.89 11.27 13.16
N LYS A 252 -5.28 11.93 14.26
CA LYS A 252 -4.67 11.73 15.58
C LYS A 252 -4.69 10.24 15.95
N GLY A 253 -3.51 9.61 16.05
CA GLY A 253 -3.34 8.24 16.53
C GLY A 253 -2.62 7.26 15.60
N LYS A 254 -2.47 7.54 14.29
CA LYS A 254 -1.74 6.70 13.31
C LYS A 254 -0.35 7.26 12.95
N VAL A 255 0.29 7.87 13.93
CA VAL A 255 1.38 8.86 13.77
C VAL A 255 2.74 8.26 13.36
N GLU A 256 2.94 6.94 13.47
CA GLU A 256 4.29 6.38 13.51
C GLU A 256 5.03 6.33 12.16
N VAL A 257 4.38 5.93 11.06
CA VAL A 257 5.07 5.75 9.77
C VAL A 257 5.33 7.08 9.06
N ILE A 258 4.37 8.01 9.05
CA ILE A 258 4.57 9.34 8.44
C ILE A 258 5.67 10.13 9.16
N ASP A 259 5.68 10.12 10.50
CA ASP A 259 6.73 10.79 11.25
C ASP A 259 8.08 10.11 11.02
N MET A 260 8.12 8.77 10.94
CA MET A 260 9.33 8.07 10.54
C MET A 260 9.86 8.53 9.19
N LEU A 261 8.98 8.72 8.20
CA LEU A 261 9.38 9.19 6.87
C LEU A 261 9.94 10.61 6.94
N LYS A 262 9.26 11.52 7.63
CA LYS A 262 9.77 12.89 7.87
C LYS A 262 11.15 12.86 8.53
N PHE A 263 11.30 12.09 9.60
CA PHE A 263 12.58 11.93 10.29
C PHE A 263 13.66 11.33 9.39
N ALA A 264 13.32 10.33 8.59
CA ALA A 264 14.26 9.70 7.66
C ALA A 264 14.71 10.67 6.55
N VAL A 265 13.81 11.50 6.03
CA VAL A 265 14.13 12.56 5.06
C VAL A 265 15.07 13.58 5.71
N VAL A 266 14.73 14.11 6.89
CA VAL A 266 15.57 15.07 7.62
C VAL A 266 16.95 14.48 7.92
N ASP A 267 17.01 13.24 8.41
CA ASP A 267 18.27 12.57 8.74
C ASP A 267 19.10 12.31 7.48
N LEU A 268 18.47 11.92 6.37
CA LEU A 268 19.12 11.73 5.08
C LEU A 268 19.76 13.03 4.56
N PHE A 269 19.05 14.15 4.64
CA PHE A 269 19.58 15.47 4.27
C PHE A 269 20.75 15.87 5.20
N ARG A 270 20.61 15.65 6.51
CA ARG A 270 21.68 15.92 7.49
C ARG A 270 22.93 15.11 7.19
N LYS A 271 22.78 13.82 6.87
CA LYS A 271 23.91 12.96 6.48
C LYS A 271 24.49 13.32 5.11
N ALA A 272 23.73 14.02 4.27
CA ALA A 272 24.19 14.66 3.04
C ALA A 272 24.81 16.07 3.27
N ASN A 273 25.16 16.41 4.51
CA ASN A 273 25.72 17.71 4.90
C ASN A 273 24.79 18.91 4.73
N ILE A 274 23.47 18.71 4.73
CA ILE A 274 22.47 19.78 4.74
C ILE A 274 21.72 19.77 6.06
N SER A 275 21.92 20.81 6.86
CA SER A 275 21.33 20.91 8.20
C SER A 275 19.86 21.34 8.15
N VAL A 276 18.98 20.40 7.80
CA VAL A 276 17.53 20.58 7.89
C VAL A 276 17.11 20.66 9.36
N VAL A 277 16.45 21.75 9.72
CA VAL A 277 15.93 22.05 11.06
C VAL A 277 14.51 21.53 11.18
N GLU A 278 13.71 21.79 10.15
CA GLU A 278 12.32 21.32 10.05
C GLU A 278 11.90 21.15 8.59
N THR A 279 10.73 20.56 8.41
CA THR A 279 10.08 20.40 7.10
C THR A 279 8.69 20.98 7.18
N GLU A 280 8.40 22.00 6.36
CA GLU A 280 7.06 22.51 6.15
C GLU A 280 6.28 21.59 5.20
N ARG A 281 4.98 21.51 5.44
CA ARG A 281 4.03 20.83 4.55
C ARG A 281 3.27 21.88 3.79
N ALA A 282 3.06 21.64 2.51
CA ALA A 282 2.27 22.50 1.68
C ALA A 282 1.38 21.70 0.72
N SER A 283 0.26 22.32 0.38
CA SER A 283 -0.60 21.88 -0.71
C SER A 283 -0.33 22.71 -1.96
N TYR A 284 -0.67 22.17 -3.13
CA TYR A 284 -0.72 22.97 -4.36
C TYR A 284 -1.84 24.00 -4.30
N SER A 285 -1.75 25.10 -5.04
CA SER A 285 -2.81 26.13 -5.03
C SER A 285 -4.19 25.63 -5.50
N ASP A 286 -4.25 24.50 -6.21
CA ASP A 286 -5.46 23.86 -6.73
C ASP A 286 -5.84 22.56 -5.99
N SER A 287 -5.18 22.28 -4.86
CA SER A 287 -5.40 21.08 -4.04
C SER A 287 -5.34 21.40 -2.55
N ASP A 288 -6.15 20.69 -1.77
CA ASP A 288 -6.09 20.74 -0.31
C ASP A 288 -5.18 19.64 0.28
N GLU A 289 -4.54 18.83 -0.57
CA GLU A 289 -3.66 17.74 -0.14
C GLU A 289 -2.23 18.24 0.16
N ASP A 290 -1.80 18.09 1.43
CA ASP A 290 -0.43 18.31 1.90
C ASP A 290 0.53 17.24 1.34
N SER A 291 0.90 17.41 0.08
CA SER A 291 1.71 16.49 -0.72
C SER A 291 3.09 17.05 -1.09
N VAL A 292 3.38 18.28 -0.70
CA VAL A 292 4.67 18.95 -0.92
C VAL A 292 5.41 19.09 0.40
N LEU A 293 6.66 18.62 0.46
CA LEU A 293 7.56 18.81 1.60
C LEU A 293 8.60 19.87 1.30
N ILE A 294 8.62 20.93 2.09
CA ILE A 294 9.55 22.06 1.94
C ILE A 294 10.59 21.98 3.07
N PRO A 295 11.85 21.63 2.77
CA PRO A 295 12.90 21.60 3.78
C PRO A 295 13.31 23.02 4.20
N ILE A 296 13.37 23.25 5.51
CA ILE A 296 13.93 24.47 6.10
C ILE A 296 15.30 24.13 6.70
N VAL A 297 16.31 24.91 6.32
CA VAL A 297 17.70 24.68 6.73
C VAL A 297 18.21 25.81 7.61
N SER A 298 19.14 25.47 8.51
CA SER A 298 19.81 26.46 9.33
C SER A 298 20.80 27.26 8.50
N GLY A 299 20.63 28.58 8.45
CA GLY A 299 21.54 29.52 7.81
C GLY A 299 22.32 30.38 8.81
N SER A 300 23.30 31.15 8.31
CA SER A 300 24.09 32.07 9.14
C SER A 300 23.25 33.18 9.79
N ASN A 301 22.10 33.50 9.18
CA ASN A 301 21.22 34.60 9.59
C ASN A 301 19.86 34.09 10.13
N GLY A 302 19.79 32.82 10.52
CA GLY A 302 18.56 32.13 10.90
C GLY A 302 18.13 31.09 9.88
N ASP A 303 16.95 30.52 10.12
CA ASP A 303 16.38 29.47 9.29
C ASP A 303 15.93 30.02 7.92
N ARG A 304 16.13 29.24 6.86
CA ARG A 304 15.85 29.64 5.47
C ARG A 304 15.48 28.45 4.59
N TYR A 305 14.95 28.73 3.42
CA TYR A 305 14.80 27.74 2.36
C TYR A 305 16.16 27.36 1.73
N LEU A 306 16.18 26.20 1.08
CA LEU A 306 17.33 25.70 0.32
C LEU A 306 17.71 26.67 -0.80
N THR A 307 19.02 26.85 -1.03
CA THR A 307 19.47 27.49 -2.27
C THR A 307 19.34 26.54 -3.45
N LYS A 308 19.41 27.08 -4.67
CA LYS A 308 19.41 26.27 -5.89
C LYS A 308 20.55 25.25 -5.88
N GLU A 309 21.74 25.65 -5.45
CA GLU A 309 22.94 24.80 -5.40
C GLU A 309 22.78 23.66 -4.40
N GLU A 310 22.18 23.92 -3.24
CA GLU A 310 21.86 22.89 -2.24
C GLU A 310 20.82 21.90 -2.78
N ALA A 311 19.78 22.39 -3.46
CA ALA A 311 18.79 21.55 -4.10
C ALA A 311 19.40 20.69 -5.22
N GLU A 312 20.26 21.25 -6.06
CA GLU A 312 21.02 20.53 -7.09
C GLU A 312 21.96 19.48 -6.49
N HIS A 313 22.62 19.79 -5.36
CA HIS A 313 23.46 18.84 -4.64
C HIS A 313 22.65 17.61 -4.19
N VAL A 314 21.47 17.82 -3.58
CA VAL A 314 20.58 16.73 -3.20
C VAL A 314 20.09 15.95 -4.42
N ASN A 315 19.61 16.64 -5.46
CA ASN A 315 19.16 15.99 -6.69
C ASN A 315 20.24 15.06 -7.28
N ASN A 316 21.51 15.47 -7.22
CA ASN A 316 22.64 14.63 -7.64
C ASN A 316 22.83 13.35 -6.79
N ILE A 317 22.63 13.42 -5.47
CA ILE A 317 22.67 12.25 -4.56
C ILE A 317 21.54 11.28 -4.88
N PHE A 318 20.36 11.80 -5.19
CA PHE A 318 19.20 10.99 -5.59
C PHE A 318 19.35 10.43 -7.01
N GLY A 319 20.11 11.10 -7.88
CA GLY A 319 20.28 10.71 -9.29
C GLY A 319 19.09 11.08 -10.15
N MET A 320 18.20 11.94 -9.64
CA MET A 320 17.08 12.54 -10.36
C MET A 320 16.66 13.83 -9.67
N VAL A 321 15.85 14.62 -10.36
CA VAL A 321 15.29 15.86 -9.79
C VAL A 321 14.14 15.49 -8.84
N ILE A 322 14.43 15.54 -7.53
CA ILE A 322 13.42 15.35 -6.47
C ILE A 322 13.01 16.67 -5.82
N LEU A 323 13.87 17.68 -5.86
CA LEU A 323 13.63 19.04 -5.39
C LEU A 323 13.42 19.95 -6.60
N ASN A 324 12.18 20.42 -6.77
CA ASN A 324 11.79 21.36 -7.82
C ASN A 324 11.44 22.72 -7.21
N ASN A 325 11.60 23.79 -7.99
CA ASN A 325 11.07 25.09 -7.58
C ASN A 325 9.53 25.06 -7.61
N VAL A 326 8.91 25.25 -6.45
CA VAL A 326 7.45 25.28 -6.26
C VAL A 326 6.91 26.68 -5.95
N GLU A 327 7.75 27.71 -6.06
CA GLU A 327 7.36 29.11 -5.91
C GLU A 327 6.14 29.45 -6.78
N GLY A 328 5.09 30.00 -6.17
CA GLY A 328 3.85 30.35 -6.87
C GLY A 328 2.96 29.18 -7.28
N HIS A 329 3.36 27.94 -6.98
CA HIS A 329 2.58 26.72 -7.24
C HIS A 329 1.95 26.12 -5.97
N VAL A 330 2.47 26.47 -4.79
CA VAL A 330 1.90 26.08 -3.50
C VAL A 330 0.88 27.10 -3.00
N SER A 331 -0.06 26.66 -2.17
CA SER A 331 -1.10 27.51 -1.57
C SER A 331 -0.56 28.56 -0.60
N GLN A 332 0.59 28.28 0.01
CA GLN A 332 1.28 29.19 0.93
C GLN A 332 2.00 30.30 0.16
N LYS A 333 1.85 31.55 0.63
CA LYS A 333 2.63 32.68 0.12
C LYS A 333 4.02 32.63 0.71
N LEU A 334 4.98 32.17 -0.08
CA LEU A 334 6.38 32.07 0.29
C LEU A 334 7.19 33.20 -0.36
N ASP A 335 8.29 33.60 0.26
CA ASP A 335 9.13 34.70 -0.23
C ASP A 335 9.76 34.39 -1.60
N ASN A 336 9.89 35.42 -2.45
CA ASN A 336 10.24 35.32 -3.88
C ASN A 336 11.73 35.03 -4.17
N GLN A 337 12.34 34.06 -3.51
CA GLN A 337 13.75 33.68 -3.72
C GLN A 337 13.95 32.27 -4.29
N GLY A 338 12.87 31.64 -4.78
CA GLY A 338 12.84 30.24 -5.18
C GLY A 338 12.65 29.32 -3.97
N VAL A 339 11.65 28.45 -4.02
CA VAL A 339 11.35 27.48 -2.96
C VAL A 339 11.52 26.09 -3.52
N TYR A 340 12.53 25.36 -3.07
CA TYR A 340 12.82 24.01 -3.56
C TYR A 340 12.20 22.95 -2.64
N ALA A 341 11.30 22.14 -3.18
CA ALA A 341 10.50 21.21 -2.39
C ALA A 341 10.39 19.83 -3.04
N ILE A 342 10.11 18.81 -2.22
CA ILE A 342 9.86 17.45 -2.66
C ILE A 342 8.37 17.30 -2.96
N ASP A 343 8.06 17.02 -4.22
CA ASP A 343 6.70 16.77 -4.70
C ASP A 343 6.34 15.29 -4.56
N CYS A 344 5.76 14.91 -3.42
CA CYS A 344 5.31 13.54 -3.17
C CYS A 344 4.02 13.19 -3.94
N ALA A 345 3.37 14.16 -4.60
CA ALA A 345 2.28 13.88 -5.54
C ALA A 345 2.78 13.23 -6.84
N ASN A 346 4.08 13.29 -7.10
CA ASN A 346 4.70 12.59 -8.22
C ASN A 346 5.14 11.16 -7.82
N PRO A 347 4.56 10.09 -8.42
CA PRO A 347 4.89 8.71 -8.06
C PRO A 347 6.36 8.32 -8.34
N ASP A 348 7.05 8.95 -9.30
CA ASP A 348 8.48 8.70 -9.53
C ASP A 348 9.35 9.28 -8.41
N ILE A 349 9.00 10.46 -7.91
CA ILE A 349 9.70 11.11 -6.78
C ILE A 349 9.49 10.29 -5.51
N ALA A 350 8.25 9.92 -5.19
CA ALA A 350 7.93 9.09 -4.03
C ALA A 350 8.68 7.75 -4.06
N TYR A 351 8.64 7.05 -5.20
CA TYR A 351 9.36 5.79 -5.38
C TYR A 351 10.89 5.95 -5.21
N CYS A 352 11.48 7.01 -5.78
CA CYS A 352 12.91 7.27 -5.64
C CYS A 352 13.30 7.59 -4.19
N LEU A 353 12.51 8.45 -3.54
CA LEU A 353 12.71 8.84 -2.16
C LEU A 353 12.76 7.62 -1.24
N MET A 354 11.77 6.74 -1.38
CA MET A 354 11.64 5.54 -0.58
C MET A 354 12.73 4.51 -0.87
N ASP A 355 13.11 4.31 -2.14
CA ASP A 355 14.23 3.46 -2.51
C ASP A 355 15.56 3.94 -1.87
N LYS A 356 15.77 5.26 -1.81
CA LYS A 356 16.97 5.86 -1.20
C LYS A 356 16.96 5.76 0.32
N ILE A 357 15.83 6.03 0.97
CA ILE A 357 15.66 5.85 2.41
C ILE A 357 15.95 4.39 2.79
N MET A 358 15.39 3.41 2.06
CA MET A 358 15.62 1.99 2.31
C MET A 358 17.07 1.56 2.09
N LYS A 359 17.73 2.10 1.06
CA LYS A 359 19.15 1.82 0.81
C LYS A 359 20.07 2.47 1.85
N SER A 360 19.67 3.58 2.44
CA SER A 360 20.48 4.25 3.46
C SER A 360 20.17 3.80 4.87
N SER A 361 19.15 2.99 5.11
CA SER A 361 18.68 2.74 6.46
C SER A 361 19.32 1.54 7.15
N LEU A 362 19.43 1.65 8.46
CA LEU A 362 19.76 0.58 9.40
C LEU A 362 18.66 0.44 10.45
N ILE A 363 18.56 -0.75 11.04
CA ILE A 363 17.69 -1.01 12.19
C ILE A 363 18.45 -0.65 13.47
N ILE A 364 17.83 0.16 14.33
CA ILE A 364 18.31 0.46 15.68
C ILE A 364 17.39 -0.21 16.72
N GLY A 365 17.93 -0.56 17.88
CA GLY A 365 17.16 -1.01 19.05
C GLY A 365 17.35 -0.04 20.20
N ASN A 366 16.25 0.37 20.85
CA ASN A 366 16.28 1.24 22.02
C ASN A 366 15.62 0.55 23.21
N LYS A 367 16.24 0.66 24.39
CA LYS A 367 15.59 0.28 25.64
C LYS A 367 14.49 1.29 25.97
N VAL A 368 13.28 0.81 26.24
CA VAL A 368 12.17 1.66 26.63
C VAL A 368 12.26 1.96 28.12
N LYS A 369 12.46 3.24 28.46
CA LYS A 369 12.31 3.72 29.83
C LYS A 369 10.83 3.90 30.15
N ASP A 370 10.45 3.53 31.35
CA ASP A 370 9.14 3.85 31.91
C ASP A 370 8.97 5.37 31.98
N LYS A 371 7.91 5.89 31.36
CA LYS A 371 7.69 7.35 31.22
C LYS A 371 7.38 8.02 32.57
N ASP A 372 6.83 7.28 33.54
CA ASP A 372 6.36 7.82 34.81
C ASP A 372 7.42 7.72 35.90
N THR A 373 8.28 6.71 35.85
CA THR A 373 9.30 6.44 36.88
C THR A 373 10.73 6.71 36.42
N GLY A 374 10.97 6.92 35.12
CA GLY A 374 12.30 7.12 34.53
C GLY A 374 13.23 5.89 34.64
N LYS A 375 12.73 4.80 35.24
CA LYS A 375 13.42 3.51 35.37
C LYS A 375 13.22 2.70 34.10
N ASP A 376 14.13 1.78 33.82
CA ASP A 376 13.90 0.80 32.76
C ASP A 376 12.58 0.07 33.07
N LYS A 377 11.64 0.10 32.11
CA LYS A 377 10.38 -0.64 32.22
C LYS A 377 10.74 -2.13 32.36
N TYR A 378 9.93 -2.89 33.11
CA TYR A 378 10.01 -4.36 33.28
C TYR A 378 10.93 -5.01 32.24
N GLU A 379 12.03 -5.61 32.70
CA GLU A 379 13.12 -6.20 31.91
C GLU A 379 12.71 -6.58 30.46
N ASP A 380 13.46 -6.05 29.48
CA ASP A 380 13.46 -6.48 28.07
C ASP A 380 12.37 -5.98 27.09
N LYS A 381 11.75 -4.81 27.27
CA LYS A 381 11.08 -4.14 26.13
C LYS A 381 12.06 -3.31 25.30
N VAL A 382 12.44 -3.87 24.14
CA VAL A 382 13.20 -3.17 23.08
C VAL A 382 12.24 -2.67 22.01
N GLU A 383 12.30 -1.37 21.71
CA GLU A 383 11.63 -0.78 20.54
C GLU A 383 12.64 -0.68 19.39
N TYR A 384 12.25 -1.18 18.22
CA TYR A 384 13.05 -1.11 17.00
C TYR A 384 12.61 0.07 16.15
N LYS A 385 13.56 0.77 15.53
CA LYS A 385 13.30 1.91 14.64
C LYS A 385 14.22 1.89 13.42
N LEU A 386 13.87 2.70 12.44
CA LEU A 386 14.69 2.98 11.26
C LEU A 386 15.57 4.22 11.51
N SER A 387 16.84 4.18 11.09
CA SER A 387 17.74 5.35 11.10
C SER A 387 18.61 5.35 9.84
N ILE A 388 19.17 6.51 9.45
CA ILE A 388 20.01 6.65 8.25
C ILE A 388 21.49 6.48 8.58
N ASP A 389 22.14 5.53 7.90
CA ASP A 389 23.58 5.29 7.95
C ASP A 389 24.35 6.35 7.12
N PRO A 390 25.15 7.24 7.75
CA PRO A 390 25.92 8.25 7.04
C PRO A 390 26.86 7.66 5.98
N ALA A 391 27.47 6.51 6.24
CA ALA A 391 28.46 5.92 5.34
C ALA A 391 27.81 5.54 3.99
N ARG A 392 26.53 5.17 4.01
CA ARG A 392 25.79 4.78 2.79
C ARG A 392 25.31 5.98 2.00
N VAL A 393 24.96 7.08 2.68
CA VAL A 393 24.61 8.35 2.02
C VAL A 393 25.81 8.87 1.23
N GLN A 394 27.00 8.86 1.83
CA GLN A 394 28.24 9.26 1.15
C GLN A 394 28.63 8.34 0.00
N ALA A 395 28.28 7.05 0.08
CA ALA A 395 28.52 6.07 -0.97
C ALA A 395 27.49 6.11 -2.12
N MET A 396 26.43 6.92 -2.01
CA MET A 396 25.48 7.13 -3.11
C MET A 396 26.17 7.85 -4.27
N LYS A 397 26.73 7.08 -5.20
CA LYS A 397 27.24 7.63 -6.46
C LYS A 397 26.10 8.27 -7.24
N SER A 398 26.35 9.45 -7.81
CA SER A 398 25.49 10.06 -8.81
C SER A 398 25.24 9.05 -9.93
N GLN A 399 23.98 8.62 -10.10
CA GLN A 399 23.62 7.76 -11.22
C GLN A 399 23.59 8.62 -12.48
N THR A 400 24.63 8.50 -13.30
CA THR A 400 24.58 8.95 -14.69
C THR A 400 23.51 8.12 -15.38
N LEU A 401 22.33 8.71 -15.62
CA LEU A 401 21.38 8.18 -16.59
C LEU A 401 22.16 7.99 -17.91
N ALA A 402 22.00 6.82 -18.53
CA ALA A 402 22.52 6.60 -19.87
C ALA A 402 22.09 7.78 -20.77
N PRO A 403 22.97 8.32 -21.64
CA PRO A 403 22.63 9.49 -22.42
C PRO A 403 21.36 9.22 -23.20
N SER A 404 20.37 10.11 -23.06
CA SER A 404 19.30 10.25 -24.05
C SER A 404 19.95 10.25 -25.44
N GLU A 405 19.46 9.42 -26.35
CA GLU A 405 19.82 9.51 -27.77
C GLU A 405 19.76 10.98 -28.18
N LYS A 406 20.91 11.50 -28.63
CA LYS A 406 20.99 12.83 -29.21
C LYS A 406 20.16 12.79 -30.49
N VAL A 407 19.01 13.45 -30.48
CA VAL A 407 18.38 13.89 -31.72
C VAL A 407 19.34 14.93 -32.32
N GLU A 408 19.93 14.60 -33.47
CA GLU A 408 20.64 15.56 -34.32
C GLU A 408 19.69 16.72 -34.62
N ILE A 409 20.01 17.89 -34.08
CA ILE A 409 19.42 19.15 -34.50
C ILE A 409 20.38 19.71 -35.55
N ASP A 410 20.05 19.48 -36.82
CA ASP A 410 20.70 20.18 -37.92
C ASP A 410 20.42 21.69 -37.82
N GLY A 411 21.49 22.47 -37.94
CA GLY A 411 21.47 23.92 -37.89
C GLY A 411 20.76 24.56 -39.10
N PRO A 412 20.41 25.85 -39.00
CA PRO A 412 19.49 26.50 -39.94
C PRO A 412 20.20 26.92 -41.23
N SER A 413 19.56 26.65 -42.37
CA SER A 413 19.86 27.26 -43.66
C SER A 413 18.60 27.97 -44.17
N GLY A 414 18.81 29.14 -44.77
CA GLY A 414 17.79 30.17 -44.95
C GLY A 414 16.82 30.00 -46.12
N ASP A 415 15.70 30.69 -45.92
CA ASP A 415 15.06 31.65 -46.82
C ASP A 415 14.04 31.19 -47.90
N SER A 416 13.00 32.02 -47.97
CA SER A 416 11.97 32.22 -49.01
C SER A 416 10.69 31.33 -49.06
N GLY A 417 9.53 32.00 -48.97
CA GLY A 417 8.47 31.85 -50.00
C GLY A 417 7.11 31.28 -49.60
N PHE A 418 6.17 32.18 -49.25
CA PHE A 418 4.72 32.20 -49.58
C PHE A 418 3.88 30.89 -49.70
N GLY A 419 2.82 30.84 -48.86
CA GLY A 419 1.43 30.67 -49.32
C GLY A 419 0.89 29.26 -49.57
N GLY A 420 -0.01 28.77 -48.69
CA GLY A 420 -0.83 27.60 -48.99
C GLY A 420 -1.64 27.10 -47.79
N SER A 421 -2.96 27.03 -47.96
CA SER A 421 -3.97 26.75 -46.94
C SER A 421 -4.24 25.25 -46.72
N LEU A 422 -4.80 24.96 -45.54
CA LEU A 422 -5.69 23.85 -45.13
C LEU A 422 -5.14 22.54 -44.53
N LYS A 423 -5.68 22.29 -43.32
CA LYS A 423 -6.08 21.03 -42.66
C LYS A 423 -5.02 20.26 -41.85
N GLY A 424 -5.24 20.26 -40.52
CA GLY A 424 -4.96 19.08 -39.71
C GLY A 424 -4.58 19.34 -38.25
N ARG A 425 -5.52 19.11 -37.34
CA ARG A 425 -5.36 18.75 -35.91
C ARG A 425 -4.90 19.85 -34.93
N THR A 426 -5.91 20.52 -34.39
CA THR A 426 -5.90 21.06 -33.02
C THR A 426 -5.88 19.89 -32.03
N ILE A 427 -4.78 19.69 -31.28
CA ILE A 427 -4.80 18.88 -30.06
C ILE A 427 -5.20 19.82 -28.93
N HIS A 428 -6.48 19.76 -28.55
CA HIS A 428 -6.93 20.35 -27.30
C HIS A 428 -6.37 19.49 -26.14
N ALA A 429 -5.34 19.99 -25.48
CA ALA A 429 -5.05 19.63 -24.11
C ALA A 429 -6.13 20.28 -23.23
N LYS A 430 -7.09 19.48 -22.76
CA LYS A 430 -8.02 19.87 -21.69
C LYS A 430 -8.39 18.67 -20.84
N ASN A 431 -8.11 18.85 -19.55
CA ASN A 431 -8.75 18.25 -18.37
C ASN A 431 -8.23 16.89 -17.90
N SER A 432 -7.24 16.98 -17.00
CA SER A 432 -7.10 16.14 -15.81
C SER A 432 -8.46 15.93 -15.14
N ARG A 433 -8.95 14.69 -15.18
CA ARG A 433 -10.14 14.25 -14.43
C ARG A 433 -9.70 13.42 -13.24
N LYS A 434 -10.19 13.85 -12.07
CA LYS A 434 -10.54 13.06 -10.87
C LYS A 434 -10.53 11.55 -11.11
N LEU A 435 -9.63 10.83 -10.46
CA LEU A 435 -9.57 9.37 -10.33
C LEU A 435 -8.87 9.09 -8.98
N LEU A 436 -9.42 8.42 -7.97
CA LEU A 436 -10.56 7.50 -7.87
C LEU A 436 -11.40 7.84 -6.62
N GLY A 437 -12.51 8.53 -6.83
CA GLY A 437 -13.70 8.38 -5.99
C GLY A 437 -14.68 7.53 -6.78
N LEU A 438 -15.11 6.40 -6.22
CA LEU A 438 -16.22 5.62 -6.76
C LEU A 438 -17.46 6.53 -6.75
N ASN A 439 -17.89 7.00 -7.92
CA ASN A 439 -19.18 7.67 -8.07
C ASN A 439 -20.30 6.63 -7.90
N TYR A 440 -21.06 6.75 -6.82
CA TYR A 440 -22.37 6.12 -6.65
C TYR A 440 -23.44 7.22 -6.60
N TYR A 441 -24.54 6.97 -7.33
CA TYR A 441 -25.80 7.72 -7.49
C TYR A 441 -25.87 8.87 -8.53
N ASP A 442 -26.51 8.57 -9.67
CA ASP A 442 -27.78 9.22 -10.08
C ASP A 442 -28.43 8.47 -11.26
N GLU A 443 -29.34 7.54 -10.96
CA GLU A 443 -30.44 7.15 -11.84
C GLU A 443 -31.74 7.35 -11.04
N ASP A 444 -32.37 8.52 -11.18
CA ASP A 444 -33.81 8.67 -11.41
C ASP A 444 -34.26 10.13 -11.18
N ALA A 445 -34.53 10.84 -12.27
CA ALA A 445 -35.45 11.98 -12.26
C ALA A 445 -36.31 11.94 -13.53
N GLN A 446 -37.43 11.21 -13.45
CA GLN A 446 -38.56 11.44 -14.32
C GLN A 446 -39.05 12.89 -14.18
N ARG A 447 -39.17 13.61 -15.29
CA ARG A 447 -40.27 14.58 -15.48
C ARG A 447 -40.67 14.72 -16.95
N ILE A 448 -41.94 14.40 -17.13
CA ILE A 448 -42.84 14.54 -18.27
C ILE A 448 -42.82 15.97 -18.84
N LYS A 449 -42.80 16.12 -20.18
CA LYS A 449 -43.82 16.82 -20.99
C LYS A 449 -43.52 16.81 -22.50
N ASP A 450 -44.44 16.16 -23.20
CA ASP A 450 -45.18 16.55 -24.41
C ASP A 450 -44.50 16.87 -25.75
N ASP A 451 -44.95 16.08 -26.73
CA ASP A 451 -45.45 16.44 -28.08
C ASP A 451 -44.65 16.08 -29.36
N ASN A 452 -45.35 15.25 -30.15
CA ASN A 452 -45.45 15.16 -31.62
C ASN A 452 -44.29 14.57 -32.44
N SER A 453 -44.46 13.35 -32.95
CA SER A 453 -45.06 13.12 -34.29
C SER A 453 -44.79 11.70 -34.86
N ALA A 454 -45.90 11.01 -35.10
CA ALA A 454 -46.23 10.06 -36.18
C ALA A 454 -45.11 9.36 -37.00
N LYS A 455 -45.14 8.00 -37.04
CA LYS A 455 -45.74 7.16 -38.12
C LYS A 455 -45.22 5.71 -38.09
N ASP A 456 -46.16 4.77 -38.25
CA ASP A 456 -46.13 3.50 -39.01
C ASP A 456 -44.87 2.60 -38.97
N SER A 457 -44.91 1.27 -38.87
CA SER A 457 -45.94 0.25 -39.11
C SER A 457 -45.31 -1.14 -38.83
N GLY A 458 -46.11 -2.19 -38.60
CA GLY A 458 -45.65 -3.57 -38.90
C GLY A 458 -45.96 -4.70 -37.92
N LEU A 459 -47.25 -5.02 -37.75
CA LEU A 459 -47.89 -6.35 -37.70
C LEU A 459 -47.11 -7.62 -37.23
N GLY A 460 -47.72 -8.36 -36.29
CA GLY A 460 -47.54 -9.81 -36.13
C GLY A 460 -48.16 -10.40 -34.85
N ALA A 461 -49.39 -10.94 -34.95
CA ALA A 461 -50.23 -11.56 -33.89
C ALA A 461 -49.66 -12.92 -33.37
N SER A 462 -50.04 -13.53 -32.23
CA SER A 462 -51.40 -13.82 -31.72
C SER A 462 -51.37 -14.45 -30.29
N SER A 463 -52.45 -14.21 -29.51
CA SER A 463 -53.20 -15.11 -28.58
C SER A 463 -52.47 -15.84 -27.43
N ALA A 464 -52.90 -15.90 -26.16
CA ALA A 464 -54.24 -15.98 -25.55
C ALA A 464 -54.21 -15.43 -24.09
N ARG A 465 -55.19 -14.62 -23.62
CA ARG A 465 -56.33 -14.98 -22.71
C ARG A 465 -55.96 -15.97 -21.58
N SER A 466 -56.26 -15.77 -20.29
CA SER A 466 -57.32 -14.95 -19.66
C SER A 466 -57.25 -15.00 -18.12
N SER A 467 -57.75 -13.92 -17.48
CA SER A 467 -58.53 -13.84 -16.21
C SER A 467 -57.92 -14.35 -14.89
N ALA A 468 -58.18 -13.80 -13.70
CA ALA A 468 -58.80 -12.58 -13.17
C ALA A 468 -58.72 -12.71 -11.62
N ARG A 469 -58.67 -11.57 -10.91
CA ARG A 469 -59.37 -11.22 -9.63
C ARG A 469 -59.58 -12.35 -8.58
N SER A 470 -59.33 -12.19 -7.28
CA SER A 470 -59.46 -11.00 -6.42
C SER A 470 -59.17 -11.34 -4.94
N ASN A 471 -59.00 -10.28 -4.14
CA ASN A 471 -59.35 -10.12 -2.71
C ASN A 471 -58.30 -10.47 -1.63
N ASN A 472 -57.70 -9.41 -1.09
CA ASN A 472 -57.43 -9.26 0.35
C ASN A 472 -58.77 -9.17 1.14
N PRO A 473 -58.81 -9.43 2.46
CA PRO A 473 -58.60 -8.32 3.42
C PRO A 473 -57.89 -8.67 4.76
N GLN A 474 -57.24 -7.63 5.33
CA GLN A 474 -57.19 -7.17 6.74
C GLN A 474 -56.81 -8.15 7.87
N THR A 475 -55.64 -7.97 8.52
CA THR A 475 -55.33 -7.14 9.71
C THR A 475 -56.06 -7.50 11.01
N THR A 476 -55.31 -7.92 12.03
CA THR A 476 -55.38 -7.32 13.38
C THR A 476 -54.13 -7.61 14.21
N PHE A 477 -53.60 -6.52 14.78
CA PHE A 477 -52.71 -6.46 15.94
C PHE A 477 -53.38 -7.11 17.18
N ASP A 478 -52.58 -7.72 18.05
CA ASP A 478 -52.77 -7.68 19.52
C ASP A 478 -51.45 -8.07 20.25
N GLN A 479 -50.88 -7.08 20.93
CA GLN A 479 -50.07 -7.21 22.17
C GLN A 479 -50.87 -6.45 23.25
N PRO A 480 -50.64 -6.59 24.58
CA PRO A 480 -49.40 -7.04 25.26
C PRO A 480 -49.64 -7.96 26.49
N SER A 481 -48.55 -8.35 27.18
CA SER A 481 -48.33 -8.08 28.62
C SER A 481 -47.04 -8.71 29.17
N ILE A 482 -46.41 -7.94 30.03
CA ILE A 482 -45.16 -8.17 30.78
C ILE A 482 -45.41 -9.11 31.98
N SER A 483 -44.46 -10.02 32.27
CA SER A 483 -44.18 -10.43 33.66
C SER A 483 -42.74 -10.95 33.87
N GLN A 484 -42.00 -10.13 34.62
CA GLN A 484 -40.94 -10.39 35.63
C GLN A 484 -39.87 -11.49 35.48
N LEU A 485 -38.64 -11.00 35.68
CA LEU A 485 -37.46 -11.57 36.33
C LEU A 485 -37.62 -12.91 37.06
N ASP A 486 -36.67 -13.82 36.80
CA ASP A 486 -35.95 -14.50 37.88
C ASP A 486 -34.49 -14.78 37.52
N GLN A 487 -33.66 -14.67 38.55
CA GLN A 487 -32.21 -14.78 38.58
C GLN A 487 -31.73 -16.21 38.27
N TYR A 488 -30.61 -16.39 37.57
CA TYR A 488 -29.70 -17.50 37.87
C TYR A 488 -28.22 -17.15 37.63
N SER A 489 -27.42 -17.65 38.55
CA SER A 489 -26.07 -17.30 38.88
C SER A 489 -25.02 -18.21 38.22
N ALA A 490 -23.83 -17.62 38.04
CA ALA A 490 -22.48 -18.20 38.12
C ALA A 490 -22.24 -19.67 37.68
N LYS A 491 -21.40 -19.83 36.64
CA LYS A 491 -20.49 -20.98 36.53
C LYS A 491 -19.04 -20.53 36.31
N LYS A 492 -18.26 -20.60 37.39
CA LYS A 492 -16.81 -20.88 37.37
C LYS A 492 -16.57 -22.32 36.95
N ARG A 493 -15.47 -22.56 36.23
CA ARG A 493 -14.53 -23.73 36.29
C ARG A 493 -13.76 -23.80 34.96
N THR A 494 -12.49 -24.15 34.85
CA THR A 494 -11.30 -24.19 35.73
C THR A 494 -10.16 -24.53 34.78
N SER A 495 -9.01 -23.89 34.95
CA SER A 495 -7.70 -24.32 34.45
C SER A 495 -7.36 -25.75 34.89
N ILE A 496 -6.82 -26.58 33.99
CA ILE A 496 -6.03 -27.76 34.36
C ILE A 496 -4.66 -27.64 33.69
N SER A 497 -3.66 -27.34 34.51
CA SER A 497 -2.26 -27.62 34.25
C SER A 497 -1.96 -29.06 34.69
N LYS A 498 -1.16 -29.79 33.91
CA LYS A 498 -0.34 -30.92 34.40
C LYS A 498 0.98 -30.94 33.63
N ASN A 499 2.04 -30.54 34.34
CA ASN A 499 3.41 -30.98 34.09
C ASN A 499 3.60 -32.38 34.69
N SER A 500 4.38 -33.24 34.03
CA SER A 500 5.45 -34.00 34.69
C SER A 500 6.36 -34.71 33.68
N CYS A 501 7.67 -34.43 33.78
CA CYS A 501 8.79 -35.11 33.17
C CYS A 501 8.80 -36.64 33.37
N CYS A 502 9.49 -37.35 32.46
CA CYS A 502 10.49 -38.36 32.81
C CYS A 502 11.59 -38.40 31.74
N ILE A 503 12.82 -38.53 32.23
CA ILE A 503 14.10 -38.65 31.52
C ILE A 503 14.30 -40.11 31.08
N SER A 504 14.89 -40.30 29.90
CA SER A 504 15.85 -41.37 29.55
C SER A 504 16.64 -40.91 28.35
#